data_AF-A0A4Q1SWL6-F1
#
_entry.id   AF-A0A4Q1SWL6-F1
#
_cell.length_a   1.000
_cell.length_b   1.000
_cell.length_c   1.000
_cell.angle_alpha   90.00
_cell.angle_beta   90.00
_cell.angle_gamma   90.00
#
_symmetry.space_group_name_H-M   'P 1'
#
loop_
_entity.id
_entity.type
_entity.pdbx_description
1 polymer ?
#
loop_
_entity_poly.entity_id
_entity_poly.type
_entity_poly.pdbx_seq_one_letter_code
_entity_poly.pdbx_strand_id
1 'polypeptide(L)'
;MRNTNILNILVGVLAILTGFLYVLRLFGPTESEVVSWRLLAVVIGGIVVFLGRIETKVTNFLQGAFVCFLVFIQVPPIFLWFAFHGSGISDGTPPSNFVAHWIFATPHIAIALLGIIVIVSLFKKNTTRASS
;
A
#
# COMPACT_ATOMS: atom_id res chain seq x y z
N MET A 1 8.85 22.04 -1.34
CA MET A 1 9.38 21.24 -0.21
C MET A 1 8.28 20.61 0.66
N ARG A 2 7.20 21.31 1.02
CA ARG A 2 6.15 20.81 1.94
C ARG A 2 5.30 19.63 1.40
N ASN A 3 5.16 19.50 0.09
CA ASN A 3 4.18 18.57 -0.51
C ASN A 3 4.63 17.09 -0.47
N THR A 4 5.93 16.79 -0.57
CA THR A 4 6.41 15.40 -0.64
C THR A 4 6.29 14.67 0.69
N ASN A 5 6.51 15.34 1.83
CA ASN A 5 6.34 14.72 3.14
C ASN A 5 4.87 14.44 3.46
N ILE A 6 3.98 15.36 3.09
CA ILE A 6 2.54 15.15 3.22
C ILE A 6 2.13 13.93 2.39
N LEU A 7 2.63 13.83 1.15
CA LEU A 7 2.38 12.68 0.29
C LEU A 7 2.92 11.37 0.88
N ASN A 8 4.13 11.38 1.45
CA ASN A 8 4.73 10.22 2.14
C ASN A 8 3.86 9.75 3.30
N ILE A 9 3.44 10.68 4.17
CA ILE A 9 2.58 10.38 5.31
C ILE A 9 1.24 9.83 4.81
N LEU A 10 0.67 10.43 3.77
CA LEU A 10 -0.61 10.02 3.21
C LEU A 10 -0.56 8.60 2.62
N VAL A 11 0.51 8.24 1.89
CA VAL A 11 0.74 6.88 1.40
C VAL A 11 0.81 5.88 2.55
N GLY A 12 1.59 6.20 3.59
CA GLY A 12 1.74 5.33 4.75
C GLY A 12 0.44 5.16 5.54
N VAL A 13 -0.32 6.25 5.75
CA VAL A 13 -1.63 6.21 6.41
C VAL A 13 -2.63 5.38 5.61
N LEU A 14 -2.70 5.56 4.28
CA LEU A 14 -3.58 4.74 3.44
C LEU A 14 -3.22 3.26 3.50
N ALA A 15 -1.93 2.91 3.53
CA ALA A 15 -1.49 1.53 3.69
C ALA A 15 -1.91 0.93 5.04
N ILE A 16 -1.77 1.70 6.13
CA ILE A 16 -2.24 1.29 7.46
C ILE A 16 -3.76 1.08 7.45
N LEU A 17 -4.53 2.06 6.96
CA LEU A 17 -5.98 1.99 6.92
C LEU A 17 -6.45 0.79 6.09
N THR A 18 -5.86 0.59 4.91
CA THR A 18 -6.17 -0.54 4.03
C THR A 18 -5.89 -1.86 4.74
N GLY A 19 -4.71 -2.02 5.35
CA GLY A 19 -4.39 -3.20 6.13
C GLY A 19 -5.36 -3.42 7.30
N PHE A 20 -5.86 -2.36 7.93
CA PHE A 20 -6.88 -2.44 8.97
C PHE A 20 -8.24 -2.93 8.44
N LEU A 21 -8.65 -2.51 7.23
CA LEU A 21 -9.88 -3.02 6.59
C LEU A 21 -9.82 -4.55 6.42
N TYR A 22 -8.65 -5.08 6.08
CA TYR A 22 -8.41 -6.54 6.02
C TYR A 22 -8.40 -7.22 7.40
N VAL A 23 -7.95 -6.53 8.45
CA VAL A 23 -8.04 -7.06 9.83
C VAL A 23 -9.49 -7.19 10.26
N LEU A 24 -10.31 -6.19 9.92
CA LEU A 24 -11.74 -6.15 10.20
C LEU A 24 -12.57 -7.07 9.29
N ARG A 25 -11.94 -7.83 8.38
CA ARG A 25 -12.60 -8.74 7.43
C ARG A 25 -13.67 -8.04 6.57
N LEU A 26 -13.47 -6.75 6.27
CA LEU A 26 -14.39 -5.96 5.43
C LEU A 26 -14.42 -6.45 3.97
N PHE A 27 -13.39 -7.19 3.55
CA PHE A 27 -13.29 -7.81 2.23
C PHE A 27 -13.60 -9.31 2.26
N GLY A 28 -14.46 -9.74 3.18
CA GLY A 28 -14.92 -11.13 3.30
C GLY A 28 -13.96 -12.04 4.08
N PRO A 29 -14.26 -13.35 4.14
CA PRO A 29 -13.31 -14.35 4.62
C PRO A 29 -12.17 -14.42 3.60
N THR A 30 -11.07 -13.78 3.97
CA THR A 30 -9.86 -13.74 3.17
C THR A 30 -8.99 -14.96 3.47
N GLU A 31 -8.46 -15.59 2.43
CA GLU A 31 -7.52 -16.69 2.58
C GLU A 31 -6.35 -16.32 3.52
N SER A 32 -5.79 -17.33 4.20
CA SER A 32 -4.68 -17.17 5.15
C SER A 32 -3.46 -16.42 4.58
N GLU A 33 -3.30 -16.45 3.27
CA GLU A 33 -2.27 -15.72 2.54
C GLU A 33 -2.55 -14.22 2.56
N VAL A 34 -3.76 -13.78 2.21
CA VAL A 34 -4.18 -12.36 2.24
C VAL A 34 -4.06 -11.78 3.66
N VAL A 35 -4.23 -12.62 4.68
CA VAL A 35 -4.00 -12.28 6.09
C VAL A 35 -2.54 -11.91 6.40
N SER A 36 -1.56 -12.50 5.71
CA SER A 36 -0.14 -12.14 5.90
C SER A 36 0.20 -10.81 5.22
N TRP A 37 -0.47 -10.50 4.11
CA TRP A 37 -0.23 -9.31 3.30
C TRP A 37 -0.76 -8.05 4.00
N ARG A 38 -1.85 -8.19 4.77
CA ARG A 38 -2.40 -7.08 5.57
C ARG A 38 -1.42 -6.60 6.63
N LEU A 39 -0.74 -7.51 7.33
CA LEU A 39 0.18 -7.16 8.41
C LEU A 39 1.42 -6.46 7.83
N LEU A 40 1.91 -6.98 6.71
CA LEU A 40 3.04 -6.40 6.00
C LEU A 40 2.74 -4.96 5.55
N ALA A 41 1.55 -4.71 5.00
CA ALA A 41 1.11 -3.37 4.60
C ALA A 41 1.00 -2.40 5.80
N VAL A 42 0.48 -2.84 6.94
CA VAL A 42 0.41 -2.02 8.17
C VAL A 42 1.80 -1.66 8.67
N VAL A 43 2.70 -2.64 8.79
CA VAL A 43 4.06 -2.43 9.31
C VAL A 43 4.84 -1.49 8.40
N ILE A 44 4.84 -1.73 7.09
CA ILE A 44 5.52 -0.86 6.12
C ILE A 44 4.89 0.54 6.13
N GLY A 45 3.56 0.64 6.17
CA GLY A 45 2.86 1.92 6.27
C GLY A 45 3.31 2.72 7.50
N GLY A 46 3.42 2.08 8.66
CA GLY A 46 3.95 2.70 9.88
C GLY A 46 5.39 3.21 9.73
N ILE A 47 6.27 2.40 9.12
CA ILE A 47 7.65 2.80 8.83
C ILE A 47 7.69 4.00 7.88
N VAL A 48 6.89 3.98 6.81
CA VAL A 48 6.77 5.06 5.81
C VAL A 48 6.26 6.36 6.45
N VAL A 49 5.29 6.28 7.38
CA VAL A 49 4.83 7.45 8.15
C VAL A 49 5.95 7.99 9.04
N PHE A 50 6.61 7.13 9.79
CA PHE A 50 7.67 7.52 10.72
C PHE A 50 8.84 8.19 9.99
N LEU A 51 9.35 7.55 8.93
CA LEU A 51 10.44 8.08 8.11
C LEU A 51 10.03 9.40 7.42
N GLY A 52 8.76 9.55 7.01
CA GLY A 52 8.23 10.79 6.43
C GLY A 52 8.25 12.01 7.37
N ARG A 53 8.51 11.82 8.67
CA ARG A 53 8.65 12.90 9.67
C ARG A 53 10.09 13.39 9.82
N ILE A 54 11.07 12.63 9.33
CA ILE A 54 12.49 12.91 9.52
C ILE A 54 13.13 13.17 8.14
N GLU A 55 13.69 14.37 7.92
CA GLU A 55 14.28 14.73 6.63
C GLU A 55 15.82 14.66 6.64
N THR A 56 16.36 13.50 6.29
CA THR A 56 17.81 13.29 6.08
C THR A 56 18.07 12.56 4.75
N LYS A 57 19.31 12.55 4.25
CA LYS A 57 19.64 11.80 3.02
C LYS A 57 19.33 10.30 3.18
N VAL A 58 19.69 9.73 4.33
CA VAL A 58 19.47 8.30 4.65
C VAL A 58 17.98 7.98 4.73
N THR A 59 17.19 8.78 5.44
CA THR A 59 15.74 8.57 5.57
C THR A 59 15.02 8.72 4.23
N ASN A 60 15.41 9.66 3.35
CA ASN A 60 14.84 9.77 2.01
C ASN A 60 15.14 8.53 1.14
N PHE A 61 16.33 7.95 1.26
CA PHE A 61 16.68 6.70 0.56
C PHE A 61 15.85 5.52 1.08
N LEU A 62 15.80 5.35 2.40
CA LEU A 62 14.99 4.30 3.04
C LEU A 62 13.51 4.47 2.72
N GLN A 63 12.99 5.70 2.73
CA GLN A 63 11.63 6.03 2.32
C GLN A 63 11.37 5.52 0.89
N GLY A 64 12.25 5.82 -0.06
CA GLY A 64 12.13 5.34 -1.43
C GLY A 64 12.10 3.82 -1.51
N ALA A 65 12.99 3.13 -0.80
CA ALA A 65 13.03 1.67 -0.77
C ALA A 65 11.75 1.05 -0.19
N PHE A 66 11.28 1.54 0.95
CA PHE A 66 10.05 1.06 1.59
C PHE A 66 8.80 1.37 0.75
N VAL A 67 8.73 2.54 0.10
CA VAL A 67 7.61 2.88 -0.78
C VAL A 67 7.64 2.04 -2.07
N CYS A 68 8.82 1.75 -2.64
CA CYS A 68 8.96 0.82 -3.76
C CYS A 68 8.45 -0.57 -3.38
N PHE A 69 8.88 -1.08 -2.23
CA PHE A 69 8.42 -2.38 -1.73
C PHE A 69 6.90 -2.37 -1.46
N LEU A 70 6.39 -1.29 -0.88
CA LEU A 70 4.95 -1.10 -0.63
C LEU A 70 4.14 -1.15 -1.93
N VAL A 71 4.59 -0.47 -2.99
CA VAL A 71 3.94 -0.49 -4.31
C VAL A 71 3.97 -1.90 -4.88
N PHE A 72 5.10 -2.60 -4.79
CA PHE A 72 5.23 -3.96 -5.30
C PHE A 72 4.22 -4.91 -4.64
N ILE A 73 4.06 -4.86 -3.31
CA ILE A 73 3.10 -5.72 -2.60
C ILE A 73 1.63 -5.34 -2.84
N GLN A 74 1.33 -4.16 -3.40
CA GLN A 74 -0.04 -3.82 -3.81
C GLN A 74 -0.45 -4.51 -5.12
N VAL A 75 0.48 -4.94 -5.97
CA VAL A 75 0.15 -5.49 -7.30
C VAL A 75 -0.68 -6.78 -7.22
N PRO A 76 -0.34 -7.76 -6.38
CA PRO A 76 -1.09 -9.00 -6.30
C PRO A 76 -2.53 -8.84 -5.79
N PRO A 77 -2.85 -8.09 -4.71
CA PRO A 77 -4.25 -7.86 -4.34
C PRO A 77 -5.02 -7.10 -5.43
N ILE A 78 -4.39 -6.17 -6.17
CA ILE A 78 -5.02 -5.57 -7.35
C ILE A 78 -5.40 -6.66 -8.34
N PHE A 79 -4.46 -7.50 -8.75
CA PHE A 79 -4.72 -8.58 -9.71
C PHE A 79 -5.82 -9.53 -9.22
N LEU A 80 -5.77 -9.98 -7.97
CA LEU A 80 -6.74 -10.90 -7.38
C LEU A 80 -8.17 -10.34 -7.44
N TRP A 81 -8.37 -9.08 -7.05
CA TRP A 81 -9.70 -8.47 -7.05
C TRP A 81 -10.32 -8.32 -8.43
N PHE A 82 -9.49 -8.17 -9.47
CA PHE A 82 -9.96 -8.18 -10.86
C PHE A 82 -10.19 -9.60 -11.38
N ALA A 83 -9.27 -10.53 -11.11
CA ALA A 83 -9.33 -11.90 -11.61
C ALA A 83 -10.54 -12.67 -11.08
N PHE A 84 -10.90 -12.46 -9.80
CA PHE A 84 -12.01 -13.14 -9.15
C PHE A 84 -13.31 -12.33 -9.16
N HIS A 85 -13.40 -11.23 -9.92
CA HIS A 85 -14.61 -10.42 -9.94
C HIS A 85 -15.84 -11.23 -10.36
N GLY A 86 -16.91 -11.17 -9.56
CA GLY A 86 -18.16 -11.89 -9.81
C GLY A 86 -18.14 -13.35 -9.35
N SER A 87 -17.00 -13.86 -8.87
CA SER A 87 -16.91 -15.19 -8.24
C SER A 87 -17.09 -15.10 -6.72
N GLY A 88 -17.64 -16.15 -6.13
CA GLY A 88 -17.62 -16.33 -4.68
C GLY A 88 -16.23 -16.74 -4.21
N ILE A 89 -15.69 -16.02 -3.22
CA ILE A 89 -14.44 -16.42 -2.56
C ILE A 89 -14.84 -17.04 -1.20
N SER A 90 -14.55 -18.32 -1.04
CA SER A 90 -14.81 -19.05 0.20
C SER A 90 -13.84 -20.23 0.33
N ASP A 91 -13.16 -20.28 1.47
CA ASP A 91 -12.28 -21.38 1.89
C ASP A 91 -13.07 -22.65 2.29
N GLY A 92 -14.36 -22.72 1.93
CA GLY A 92 -15.22 -23.88 2.13
C GLY A 92 -16.07 -23.86 3.41
N THR A 93 -15.72 -23.09 4.45
CA THR A 93 -16.53 -23.08 5.70
C THR A 93 -16.29 -21.87 6.61
N PRO A 94 -17.36 -21.14 7.04
CA PRO A 94 -18.73 -21.23 6.54
C PRO A 94 -18.81 -20.70 5.11
N PRO A 95 -19.74 -21.23 4.28
CA PRO A 95 -20.00 -20.66 2.97
C PRO A 95 -20.38 -19.20 3.15
N SER A 96 -19.67 -18.33 2.43
CA SER A 96 -19.89 -16.90 2.48
C SER A 96 -20.57 -16.46 1.20
N ASN A 97 -21.60 -15.63 1.31
CA ASN A 97 -22.23 -14.97 0.16
C ASN A 97 -21.36 -13.82 -0.38
N PHE A 98 -20.10 -13.73 0.05
CA PHE A 98 -19.19 -12.69 -0.42
C PHE A 98 -18.80 -12.97 -1.87
N VAL A 99 -19.23 -12.07 -2.74
CA VAL A 99 -18.84 -12.04 -4.15
C VAL A 99 -17.71 -11.04 -4.29
N ALA A 100 -16.58 -11.50 -4.81
CA ALA A 100 -15.45 -10.63 -5.02
C ALA A 100 -15.78 -9.52 -6.04
N HIS A 101 -15.36 -8.31 -5.70
CA HIS A 101 -15.60 -7.14 -6.53
C HIS A 101 -14.29 -6.37 -6.75
N TRP A 102 -14.06 -5.94 -7.99
CA TRP A 102 -12.89 -5.15 -8.35
C TRP A 102 -12.76 -3.85 -7.55
N ILE A 103 -13.84 -3.38 -6.91
CA ILE A 103 -13.84 -2.12 -6.14
C ILE A 103 -12.98 -2.26 -4.90
N PHE A 104 -12.77 -3.48 -4.39
CA PHE A 104 -11.86 -3.75 -3.30
C PHE A 104 -10.38 -3.60 -3.71
N ALA A 105 -10.08 -3.51 -5.01
CA ALA A 105 -8.76 -3.12 -5.51
C ALA A 105 -8.48 -1.62 -5.34
N THR A 106 -9.51 -0.77 -5.20
CA THR A 106 -9.36 0.69 -5.18
C THR A 106 -8.37 1.22 -4.14
N PRO A 107 -8.35 0.79 -2.85
CA PRO A 107 -7.34 1.24 -1.91
C PRO A 107 -5.92 0.87 -2.34
N HIS A 108 -5.72 -0.32 -2.92
CA HIS A 108 -4.42 -0.78 -3.40
C HIS A 108 -3.93 0.04 -4.59
N ILE A 109 -4.81 0.33 -5.54
CA ILE A 109 -4.51 1.20 -6.69
C ILE A 109 -4.12 2.59 -6.21
N ALA A 110 -4.87 3.15 -5.25
CA ALA A 110 -4.57 4.47 -4.70
C ALA A 110 -3.18 4.50 -4.04
N ILE A 111 -2.86 3.51 -3.21
CA ILE A 111 -1.53 3.37 -2.57
C ILE A 111 -0.44 3.24 -3.63
N ALA A 112 -0.62 2.40 -4.65
CA ALA A 112 0.36 2.18 -5.71
C ALA A 112 0.63 3.46 -6.51
N LEU A 113 -0.42 4.16 -6.96
CA LEU A 113 -0.29 5.41 -7.72
C LEU A 113 0.40 6.50 -6.90
N LEU A 114 -0.03 6.71 -5.66
CA LEU A 114 0.58 7.71 -4.78
C LEU A 114 2.02 7.34 -4.42
N GLY A 115 2.32 6.04 -4.24
CA GLY A 115 3.67 5.54 -4.03
C GLY A 115 4.58 5.80 -5.24
N ILE A 116 4.09 5.60 -6.46
CA ILE A 116 4.82 5.95 -7.69
C ILE A 116 5.12 7.46 -7.73
N ILE A 117 4.14 8.31 -7.40
CA ILE A 117 4.33 9.77 -7.35
C ILE A 117 5.40 10.14 -6.32
N VAL A 118 5.42 9.50 -5.14
CA VAL A 118 6.47 9.67 -4.13
C VAL A 118 7.84 9.31 -4.70
N ILE A 119 7.96 8.13 -5.31
CA ILE A 119 9.22 7.63 -5.87
C ILE A 119 9.77 8.62 -6.90
N VAL A 120 8.94 9.05 -7.86
CA VAL A 120 9.33 10.05 -8.87
C VAL A 120 9.74 11.37 -8.24
N SER A 121 9.02 11.80 -7.19
CA SER A 121 9.34 13.05 -6.46
C SER A 121 10.69 12.96 -5.74
N LEU A 122 11.03 11.80 -5.16
CA LEU A 122 12.31 11.56 -4.49
C LEU A 122 13.47 11.56 -5.51
N PHE A 123 13.29 10.94 -6.67
CA PHE A 123 14.29 10.98 -7.75
C PHE A 123 14.55 12.41 -8.22
N LYS A 124 13.51 13.18 -8.52
CA LYS A 124 13.65 14.60 -8.92
C LYS A 124 14.38 15.44 -7.86
N LYS A 125 14.08 15.21 -6.57
CA LYS A 125 14.75 15.90 -5.45
C LYS A 125 16.26 15.59 -5.40
N ASN A 126 16.64 14.33 -5.63
CA ASN A 126 18.04 13.92 -5.60
C ASN A 126 18.83 14.44 -6.81
N THR A 127 18.26 14.47 -8.01
CA THR A 127 18.90 15.04 -9.20
C THR A 127 19.17 16.54 -9.05
N THR A 128 18.22 17.28 -8.48
CA THR A 128 18.37 18.74 -8.26
C THR A 128 19.48 19.05 -7.27
N ARG A 129 19.63 18.25 -6.20
CA ARG A 129 20.70 18.42 -5.20
C ARG A 129 22.09 18.06 -5.71
N ALA A 130 22.20 17.24 -6.76
CA ALA A 130 23.49 16.87 -7.35
C ALA A 130 24.02 17.92 -8.35
N SER A 131 23.17 18.86 -8.79
CA SER A 131 23.51 19.92 -9.75
C SER A 131 23.74 21.30 -9.11
N SER A 132 23.53 21.42 -7.79
CA SER A 132 23.78 22.60 -6.96
C SER A 132 25.06 22.45 -6.15
#